data_AF-A0A1Y3CSZ1-F1
#
_entry.id   AF-A0A1Y3CSZ1-F1
#
_cell.length_a   1.000
_cell.length_b   1.000
_cell.length_c   1.000
_cell.angle_alpha   90.00
_cell.angle_beta   90.00
_cell.angle_gamma   90.00
#
_symmetry.space_group_name_H-M   'P 1'
#
loop_
_entity.id
_entity.type
_entity.pdbx_description
1 polymer ?
#
loop_
_entity_poly.entity_id
_entity_poly.type
_entity_poly.pdbx_seq_one_letter_code
_entity_poly.pdbx_strand_id
1 'polypeptide(L)'
;MDAYAGLEHWLDQIALRLEPAQRRELMRRLAQGLRVRHRDRIKLQRDPDGHRFIPRKRNQIGNIKRQGDLFQNIGKELKTEYSADHATVGFGGRTATIAEVHQQGKTIKPSRYAKATNYPIRALVGFNEEDKKWIELIILGFMTIN
;
A
#
# COMPACT_ATOMS: atom_id res chain seq x y z
N MET A 1 -2.35 13.45 3.24
CA MET A 1 -1.29 14.06 2.40
C MET A 1 0.05 13.49 2.87
N ASP A 2 1.01 13.42 1.95
CA ASP A 2 2.45 13.22 2.19
C ASP A 2 3.05 11.82 2.41
N ALA A 3 2.47 10.78 1.80
CA ALA A 3 3.30 9.63 1.38
C ALA A 3 3.94 9.86 0.00
N TYR A 4 3.47 10.87 -0.76
CA TYR A 4 3.92 11.20 -2.11
C TYR A 4 5.19 12.08 -2.12
N ALA A 5 5.27 13.07 -1.21
CA ALA A 5 6.32 14.10 -1.25
C ALA A 5 7.73 13.59 -0.91
N GLY A 6 7.86 12.49 -0.15
CA GLY A 6 9.17 11.93 0.21
C GLY A 6 9.85 11.17 -0.93
N LEU A 7 9.09 10.67 -1.90
CA LEU A 7 9.65 9.97 -3.07
C LEU A 7 10.25 10.98 -4.06
N GLU A 8 9.63 12.16 -4.21
CA GLU A 8 9.97 13.13 -5.26
C GLU A 8 11.39 13.69 -5.11
N HIS A 9 11.83 14.07 -3.91
CA HIS A 9 13.14 14.73 -3.74
C HIS A 9 14.35 13.81 -4.04
N TRP A 10 14.25 12.50 -3.76
CA TRP A 10 15.35 11.58 -4.06
C TRP A 10 15.38 11.24 -5.57
N LEU A 11 14.22 11.18 -6.22
CA LEU A 11 14.10 10.88 -7.65
C LEU A 11 14.86 11.90 -8.51
N ASP A 12 14.85 13.18 -8.13
CA ASP A 12 15.55 14.25 -8.85
C ASP A 12 17.07 14.06 -8.89
N GLN A 13 17.68 13.54 -7.81
CA GLN A 13 19.12 13.26 -7.76
C GLN A 13 19.51 12.05 -8.61
N ILE A 14 18.63 11.04 -8.70
CA ILE A 14 18.82 9.88 -9.57
C ILE A 14 18.62 10.24 -11.03
N ALA A 15 17.69 11.16 -11.32
CA ALA A 15 17.32 11.57 -12.67
C ALA A 15 18.53 12.08 -13.48
N LEU A 16 19.54 12.65 -12.83
CA LEU A 16 20.74 13.21 -13.47
C LEU A 16 21.85 12.18 -13.75
N ARG A 17 21.82 10.99 -13.14
CA ARG A 17 22.93 10.01 -13.23
C ARG A 17 22.59 8.72 -13.96
N LEU A 18 21.30 8.41 -14.13
CA LEU A 18 20.86 7.18 -14.76
C LEU A 18 20.24 7.45 -16.12
N GLU A 19 20.56 6.61 -17.11
CA GLU A 19 19.86 6.59 -18.38
C GLU A 19 18.38 6.21 -18.18
N PRO A 20 17.45 6.64 -19.06
CA PRO A 20 16.01 6.35 -18.90
C PRO A 20 15.69 4.85 -18.71
N ALA A 21 16.43 3.96 -19.38
CA ALA A 21 16.28 2.52 -19.22
C ALA A 21 16.67 2.03 -17.81
N GLN A 22 17.76 2.56 -17.26
CA GLN A 22 18.22 2.25 -15.91
C GLN A 22 17.24 2.78 -14.85
N ARG A 23 16.71 4.00 -15.04
CA ARG A 23 15.68 4.54 -14.15
C ARG A 23 14.43 3.68 -14.14
N ARG A 24 13.94 3.30 -15.32
CA ARG A 24 12.76 2.43 -15.43
C ARG A 24 12.97 1.09 -14.75
N GLU A 25 14.17 0.52 -14.85
CA GLU A 25 14.53 -0.72 -14.17
C GLU A 25 14.55 -0.55 -12.63
N LEU A 26 15.12 0.55 -12.13
CA LEU A 26 15.07 0.89 -10.71
C LEU A 26 13.62 1.04 -10.21
N MET A 27 12.79 1.82 -10.92
CA MET A 27 11.37 2.01 -10.58
C MET A 27 10.59 0.69 -10.57
N ARG A 28 10.86 -0.19 -11.53
CA ARG A 28 10.28 -1.54 -11.55
C ARG A 28 10.65 -2.34 -10.30
N ARG A 29 11.93 -2.36 -9.91
CA ARG A 29 12.42 -3.08 -8.72
C ARG A 29 11.75 -2.56 -7.45
N LEU A 30 11.71 -1.24 -7.30
CA LEU A 30 11.08 -0.59 -6.16
C LEU A 30 9.59 -0.92 -6.07
N ALA A 31 8.83 -0.74 -7.17
CA ALA A 31 7.40 -1.02 -7.20
C ALA A 31 7.10 -2.49 -6.87
N GLN A 32 7.83 -3.44 -7.48
CA GLN A 32 7.62 -4.86 -7.25
C GLN A 32 7.97 -5.28 -5.81
N GLY A 33 9.07 -4.78 -5.26
CA GLY A 33 9.45 -5.07 -3.88
C GLY A 33 8.50 -4.47 -2.86
N LEU A 34 8.09 -3.21 -3.04
CA LEU A 34 7.08 -2.57 -2.18
C LEU A 34 5.74 -3.30 -2.23
N ARG A 35 5.30 -3.78 -3.41
CA ARG A 35 4.10 -4.60 -3.54
C ARG A 35 4.18 -5.86 -2.66
N VAL A 36 5.32 -6.55 -2.66
CA VAL A 36 5.52 -7.74 -1.82
C VAL A 36 5.45 -7.36 -0.35
N ARG A 37 6.17 -6.32 0.08
CA ARG A 37 6.20 -5.84 1.46
C ARG A 37 4.81 -5.43 1.97
N HIS A 38 4.05 -4.68 1.18
CA HIS A 38 2.68 -4.29 1.49
C HIS A 38 1.75 -5.52 1.56
N ARG A 39 1.82 -6.43 0.60
CA ARG A 39 1.03 -7.66 0.60
C ARG A 39 1.29 -8.48 1.85
N ASP A 40 2.55 -8.66 2.23
CA ASP A 40 2.93 -9.48 3.37
C ASP A 40 2.49 -8.84 4.69
N ARG A 41 2.58 -7.52 4.81
CA ARG A 41 2.03 -6.76 5.96
C ARG A 41 0.50 -6.88 6.08
N ILE A 42 -0.21 -6.72 4.96
CA ILE A 42 -1.67 -6.89 4.91
C ILE A 42 -2.06 -8.33 5.30
N LYS A 43 -1.30 -9.33 4.84
CA LYS A 43 -1.51 -10.75 5.20
C LYS A 43 -1.42 -10.95 6.71
N LEU A 44 -0.52 -10.25 7.39
CA LEU A 44 -0.38 -10.26 8.86
C LEU A 44 -1.43 -9.42 9.60
N GLN A 45 -2.39 -8.82 8.88
CA GLN A 45 -3.40 -7.90 9.41
C GLN A 45 -2.78 -6.71 10.16
N ARG A 46 -1.71 -6.12 9.61
CA ARG A 46 -1.04 -4.96 10.19
C ARG A 46 -1.03 -3.76 9.25
N ASP A 47 -1.07 -2.57 9.81
CA ASP A 47 -0.84 -1.30 9.11
C ASP A 47 0.68 -0.98 9.02
N PRO A 48 1.10 0.04 8.24
CA PRO A 48 2.52 0.41 8.10
C PRO A 48 3.25 0.62 9.42
N ASP A 49 2.59 1.24 10.40
CA ASP A 49 3.15 1.49 11.74
C ASP A 49 3.26 0.22 12.60
N GLY A 50 2.78 -0.91 12.07
CA GLY A 50 2.88 -2.23 12.68
C GLY A 50 1.71 -2.56 13.60
N HIS A 51 0.72 -1.68 13.76
CA HIS A 51 -0.46 -1.94 14.57
C HIS A 51 -1.38 -2.94 13.87
N ARG A 52 -2.01 -3.81 14.67
CA ARG A 52 -3.01 -4.75 14.13
C ARG A 52 -4.26 -4.00 13.70
N PHE A 53 -4.82 -4.38 12.57
CA PHE A 53 -6.10 -3.85 12.11
C PHE A 53 -7.21 -4.12 13.12
N ILE A 54 -8.09 -3.12 13.29
CA ILE A 54 -9.29 -3.27 14.10
C ILE A 54 -10.14 -4.42 13.53
N PRO A 55 -10.48 -5.45 14.33
CA PRO A 55 -11.26 -6.59 13.85
C PRO A 55 -12.65 -6.21 13.31
N ARG A 56 -13.30 -7.15 12.62
CA ARG A 56 -14.70 -6.98 12.20
C ARG A 56 -15.59 -6.79 13.42
N LYS A 57 -16.58 -5.88 13.34
CA LYS A 57 -17.65 -5.81 14.36
C LYS A 57 -18.33 -7.17 14.42
N ARG A 58 -18.41 -7.75 15.62
CA ARG A 58 -19.20 -8.95 15.86
C ARG A 58 -20.67 -8.55 15.90
N ASN A 59 -21.54 -9.35 15.32
CA ASN A 59 -22.98 -9.13 15.46
C ASN A 59 -23.36 -9.46 16.92
N GLN A 60 -24.38 -8.78 17.47
CA GLN A 60 -24.85 -8.99 18.85
C GLN A 60 -25.35 -10.43 19.12
N ILE A 61 -25.62 -11.19 18.07
CA ILE A 61 -25.81 -12.65 18.11
C ILE A 61 -24.51 -13.23 17.56
N GLY A 62 -23.74 -13.96 18.39
CA GLY A 62 -22.29 -14.17 18.34
C GLY A 62 -21.62 -14.76 17.09
N ASN A 63 -22.30 -14.78 15.94
CA ASN A 63 -21.77 -15.32 14.69
C ASN A 63 -21.05 -14.24 13.87
N ILE A 64 -19.74 -14.43 13.71
CA ILE A 64 -18.94 -13.70 12.71
C ILE A 64 -19.42 -14.17 11.33
N LYS A 65 -20.08 -13.30 10.56
CA LYS A 65 -20.66 -13.62 9.23
C LYS A 65 -19.64 -14.18 8.20
N ARG A 66 -18.34 -14.02 8.42
CA ARG A 66 -17.27 -14.60 7.59
C ARG A 66 -16.12 -15.05 8.49
N GLN A 67 -15.89 -16.35 8.56
CA GLN A 67 -14.73 -16.93 9.24
C GLN A 67 -13.45 -16.47 8.53
N GLY A 68 -12.41 -16.14 9.31
CA GLY A 68 -11.10 -15.71 8.79
C GLY A 68 -10.83 -14.19 8.82
N ASP A 69 -9.61 -13.82 8.45
CA ASP A 69 -9.07 -12.47 8.55
C ASP A 69 -9.81 -11.44 7.66
N LEU A 70 -9.76 -10.17 8.06
CA LEU A 70 -10.48 -9.09 7.36
C LEU A 70 -10.02 -8.95 5.90
N PHE A 71 -8.70 -8.90 5.71
CA PHE A 71 -8.04 -8.55 4.46
C PHE A 71 -7.20 -9.69 3.88
N GLN A 72 -7.53 -10.93 4.19
CA GLN A 72 -6.77 -12.13 3.79
C GLN A 72 -6.40 -12.17 2.30
N ASN A 73 -7.30 -11.71 1.42
CA ASN A 73 -7.09 -11.74 -0.03
C ASN A 73 -6.85 -10.36 -0.66
N ILE A 74 -7.15 -9.25 0.02
CA ILE A 74 -7.08 -7.92 -0.63
C ILE A 74 -5.66 -7.60 -1.07
N GLY A 75 -4.63 -8.03 -0.31
CA GLY A 75 -3.23 -7.80 -0.67
C GLY A 75 -2.81 -8.42 -2.02
N LYS A 76 -3.52 -9.45 -2.50
CA LYS A 76 -3.26 -10.06 -3.82
C LYS A 76 -3.66 -9.12 -4.97
N GLU A 77 -4.62 -8.24 -4.72
CA GLU A 77 -5.15 -7.26 -5.67
C GLU A 77 -4.27 -6.00 -5.78
N LEU A 78 -3.17 -5.92 -5.01
CA LEU A 78 -2.20 -4.84 -5.19
C LEU A 78 -1.64 -4.89 -6.62
N LYS A 79 -1.52 -3.71 -7.22
CA LYS A 79 -0.98 -3.47 -8.54
C LYS A 79 0.25 -2.59 -8.43
N THR A 80 1.08 -2.67 -9.46
CA THR A 80 2.27 -1.84 -9.64
C THR A 80 2.18 -1.16 -10.99
N GLU A 81 2.52 0.12 -11.04
CA GLU A 81 2.76 0.87 -12.26
C GLU A 81 4.10 1.58 -12.11
N TYR A 82 4.88 1.67 -13.19
CA TYR A 82 6.19 2.27 -13.16
C TYR A 82 6.62 2.75 -14.56
N SER A 83 7.37 3.84 -14.59
CA SER A 83 8.04 4.41 -15.76
C SER A 83 9.49 4.76 -15.41
N ALA A 84 10.18 5.51 -16.27
CA ALA A 84 11.49 6.08 -15.93
C ALA A 84 11.41 7.16 -14.83
N ASP A 85 10.22 7.74 -14.62
CA ASP A 85 10.04 8.94 -13.81
C ASP A 85 9.14 8.71 -12.58
N HIS A 86 8.48 7.55 -12.48
CA HIS A 86 7.67 7.21 -11.31
C HIS A 86 7.59 5.70 -11.06
N ALA A 87 7.25 5.36 -9.82
CA ALA A 87 6.81 4.03 -9.40
C ALA A 87 5.65 4.17 -8.42
N THR A 88 4.60 3.36 -8.61
CA THR A 88 3.45 3.33 -7.73
C THR A 88 3.10 1.90 -7.33
N VAL A 89 2.57 1.77 -6.11
CA VAL A 89 1.99 0.54 -5.59
C VAL A 89 0.66 0.88 -4.95
N GLY A 90 -0.41 0.21 -5.36
CA GLY A 90 -1.73 0.53 -4.86
C GLY A 90 -2.80 -0.41 -5.37
N PHE A 91 -4.05 -0.05 -5.11
CA PHE A 91 -5.21 -0.78 -5.60
C PHE A 91 -5.83 -0.06 -6.80
N GLY A 92 -6.46 -0.82 -7.69
CA GLY A 92 -7.24 -0.28 -8.82
C GLY A 92 -8.71 -0.66 -8.75
N GLY A 93 -9.54 0.09 -9.50
CA GLY A 93 -10.97 -0.21 -9.67
C GLY A 93 -11.75 -0.29 -8.35
N ARG A 94 -12.67 -1.25 -8.25
CA ARG A 94 -13.51 -1.43 -7.06
C ARG A 94 -12.71 -1.69 -5.78
N THR A 95 -11.58 -2.40 -5.90
CA THR A 95 -10.70 -2.66 -4.75
C THR A 95 -10.10 -1.37 -4.21
N ALA A 96 -9.76 -0.41 -5.08
CA ALA A 96 -9.28 0.91 -4.66
C ALA A 96 -10.33 1.66 -3.84
N THR A 97 -11.59 1.66 -4.29
CA THR A 97 -12.69 2.31 -3.55
C THR A 97 -12.86 1.71 -2.17
N ILE A 98 -12.81 0.38 -2.04
CA ILE A 98 -12.92 -0.30 -0.74
C ILE A 98 -11.70 0.01 0.13
N ALA A 99 -10.50 -0.07 -0.44
CA ALA A 99 -9.27 0.22 0.27
C ALA A 99 -9.25 1.65 0.79
N GLU A 100 -9.69 2.63 0.00
CA GLU A 100 -9.75 4.04 0.37
C GLU A 100 -10.71 4.30 1.55
N VAL A 101 -11.87 3.64 1.57
CA VAL A 101 -12.81 3.70 2.70
C VAL A 101 -12.12 3.28 4.00
N HIS A 102 -11.34 2.22 3.95
CA HIS A 102 -10.60 1.73 5.10
C HIS A 102 -9.36 2.59 5.42
N GLN A 103 -8.63 3.05 4.40
CA GLN A 103 -7.43 3.89 4.55
C GLN A 103 -7.75 5.20 5.27
N GLN A 104 -8.88 5.82 4.94
CA GLN A 104 -9.27 7.13 5.46
C GLN A 104 -10.36 7.06 6.55
N GLY A 105 -10.86 5.87 6.87
CA GLY A 105 -11.93 5.70 7.86
C GLY A 105 -13.26 6.35 7.46
N LYS A 106 -13.63 6.26 6.17
CA LYS A 106 -14.81 6.94 5.62
C LYS A 106 -16.11 6.41 6.22
N THR A 107 -17.11 7.30 6.30
CA THR A 107 -18.50 6.91 6.50
C THR A 107 -19.17 6.71 5.15
N ILE A 108 -19.65 5.50 4.86
CA ILE A 108 -20.34 5.19 3.59
C ILE A 108 -21.63 4.43 3.83
N LYS A 109 -22.48 4.36 2.81
CA LYS A 109 -23.67 3.49 2.76
C LYS A 109 -23.32 2.24 1.93
N PRO A 110 -23.06 1.07 2.54
CA PRO A 110 -22.51 -0.08 1.82
C PRO A 110 -23.46 -0.69 0.78
N SER A 111 -24.76 -0.47 0.94
CA SER A 111 -25.80 -0.85 -0.02
C SER A 111 -26.97 0.14 0.06
N ARG A 112 -27.85 0.15 -0.94
CA ARG A 112 -29.03 1.03 -0.99
C ARG A 112 -29.87 1.00 0.30
N TYR A 113 -29.94 -0.15 0.97
CA TYR A 113 -30.78 -0.39 2.15
C TYR A 113 -29.99 -0.42 3.48
N ALA A 114 -28.66 -0.40 3.44
CA ALA A 114 -27.86 -0.41 4.66
C ALA A 114 -27.86 0.97 5.35
N LYS A 115 -27.70 0.99 6.68
CA LYS A 115 -27.43 2.24 7.40
C LYS A 115 -26.05 2.77 7.03
N ALA A 116 -25.90 4.10 7.02
CA ALA A 116 -24.59 4.72 6.92
C ALA A 116 -23.70 4.17 8.05
N THR A 117 -22.51 3.71 7.70
CA THR A 117 -21.60 3.03 8.61
C THR A 117 -20.25 3.72 8.57
N ASN A 118 -19.77 4.16 9.74
CA ASN A 118 -18.40 4.61 9.90
C ASN A 118 -17.46 3.40 9.95
N TYR A 119 -16.47 3.38 9.07
CA TYR A 119 -15.43 2.37 9.04
C TYR A 119 -14.21 2.87 9.82
N PRO A 120 -13.61 2.08 10.72
CA PRO A 120 -12.39 2.51 11.37
C PRO A 120 -11.21 2.46 10.40
N ILE A 121 -10.26 3.37 10.63
CA ILE A 121 -9.02 3.49 9.86
C ILE A 121 -8.24 2.17 9.93
N ARG A 122 -7.84 1.69 8.76
CA ARG A 122 -6.96 0.55 8.55
C ARG A 122 -6.11 0.90 7.34
N ALA A 123 -4.92 1.45 7.58
CA ALA A 123 -4.02 1.82 6.51
C ALA A 123 -3.49 0.56 5.82
N LEU A 124 -3.97 0.29 4.61
CA LEU A 124 -3.60 -0.90 3.83
C LEU A 124 -2.31 -0.67 3.05
N VAL A 125 -2.08 0.57 2.63
CA VAL A 125 -0.91 1.01 1.86
C VAL A 125 -0.26 2.19 2.57
N GLY A 126 1.03 2.36 2.32
CA GLY A 126 1.85 3.39 2.95
C GLY A 126 3.22 2.84 3.34
N PHE A 127 4.17 3.75 3.48
CA PHE A 127 5.54 3.44 3.84
C PHE A 127 5.74 3.56 5.34
N ASN A 128 6.41 2.56 5.90
CA ASN A 128 6.97 2.66 7.24
C ASN A 128 8.49 2.91 7.16
N GLU A 129 9.13 3.09 8.31
CA GLU A 129 10.58 3.34 8.35
C GLU A 129 11.42 2.20 7.74
N GLU A 130 10.96 0.95 7.84
CA GLU A 130 11.64 -0.17 7.19
C GLU A 130 11.50 -0.13 5.67
N ASP A 131 10.36 0.32 5.14
CA ASP A 131 10.18 0.51 3.70
C ASP A 131 11.08 1.61 3.18
N LYS A 132 11.18 2.74 3.89
CA LYS A 132 12.07 3.86 3.51
C LYS A 132 13.53 3.41 3.47
N LYS A 133 14.00 2.73 4.51
CA LYS A 133 15.35 2.15 4.55
C LYS A 133 15.57 1.13 3.43
N TRP A 134 14.58 0.28 3.17
CA TRP A 134 14.68 -0.70 2.09
C TRP A 134 14.77 -0.02 0.72
N ILE A 135 13.97 1.02 0.49
CA ILE A 135 14.03 1.85 -0.72
C ILE A 135 15.44 2.44 -0.90
N GLU A 136 15.98 3.08 0.15
CA GLU A 136 17.33 3.66 0.16
C GLU A 136 18.41 2.62 -0.19
N LEU A 137 18.33 1.43 0.41
CA LEU A 137 19.26 0.33 0.13
C LEU A 137 19.20 -0.12 -1.33
N ILE A 138 18.00 -0.27 -1.90
CA ILE A 138 17.83 -0.65 -3.30
C ILE A 138 18.42 0.40 -4.23
N ILE A 139 18.20 1.68 -3.95
CA ILE A 139 18.75 2.80 -4.71
C ILE A 139 20.28 2.79 -4.67
N LEU A 140 20.87 2.77 -3.47
CA LEU A 140 22.32 2.81 -3.28
C LEU A 140 22.99 1.61 -3.95
N GLY A 141 22.42 0.41 -3.78
CA GLY A 141 22.90 -0.79 -4.46
C GLY A 141 22.82 -0.67 -5.97
N PHE A 142 21.75 -0.07 -6.51
CA PHE A 142 21.60 0.14 -7.94
C PHE A 142 22.62 1.13 -8.52
N MET A 143 22.99 2.16 -7.76
CA MET A 143 23.99 3.17 -8.17
C MET A 143 25.45 2.71 -8.01
N THR A 144 25.71 1.69 -7.20
CA THR A 144 27.09 1.21 -6.93
C THR A 144 27.53 0.11 -7.89
N ILE A 145 26.57 -0.59 -8.51
CA ILE A 145 26.81 -1.76 -9.36
C ILE A 145 26.82 -1.39 -10.86
N ASN A 146 26.29 -0.22 -11.23
CA ASN A 146 26.22 0.25 -12.62
C ASN A 146 27.11 1.47 -12.85
#